data_AF-A0A969JU87-F1
#
_entry.id   AF-A0A969JU87-F1
#
_cell.length_a   1.000
_cell.length_b   1.000
_cell.length_c   1.000
_cell.angle_alpha   90.00
_cell.angle_beta   90.00
_cell.angle_gamma   90.00
#
_symmetry.space_group_name_H-M   'P 1'
#
loop_
_entity.id
_entity.type
_entity.pdbx_description
1 polymer ?
#
loop_
_entity_poly.entity_id
_entity_poly.type
_entity_poly.pdbx_seq_one_letter_code
_entity_poly.pdbx_strand_id
1 'polypeptide(L)' 'MADKKTQTPTATDVTATDVTATDATEPKLGWNDYAEKLNGRFAMIGLATLLLLEFCTRQDFFTWLGLK' A
#
# COMPACT_ATOMS: atom_id res chain seq x y z
N MET A 1 4.69 17.56 -42.59
CA MET A 1 4.25 17.65 -41.19
C MET A 1 3.96 16.24 -40.73
N ALA A 2 4.79 15.69 -39.83
CA ALA A 2 4.76 14.27 -39.49
C ALA A 2 3.61 13.92 -38.54
N ASP A 3 2.87 12.88 -38.93
CA ASP A 3 1.99 12.08 -38.10
C ASP A 3 2.69 11.56 -36.84
N LYS A 4 1.98 11.56 -35.69
CA LYS A 4 1.53 10.33 -35.01
C LYS A 4 1.18 10.59 -33.54
N LYS A 5 -0.03 10.14 -33.21
CA LYS A 5 -0.49 9.71 -31.88
C LYS A 5 0.52 8.74 -31.25
N THR A 6 1.07 9.09 -30.08
CA THR A 6 1.94 8.21 -29.25
C THR A 6 1.17 7.92 -27.96
N GLN A 7 0.40 6.82 -27.87
CA GLN A 7 0.81 5.50 -27.36
C GLN A 7 1.53 5.54 -25.99
N THR A 8 0.74 5.28 -24.93
CA THR A 8 1.04 4.51 -23.68
C THR A 8 1.96 3.31 -23.93
N PRO A 9 2.63 2.61 -22.96
CA PRO A 9 2.95 2.80 -21.52
C PRO A 9 4.48 2.72 -21.21
N THR A 10 4.95 3.19 -20.05
CA THR A 10 6.28 2.75 -19.54
C THR A 10 6.16 2.37 -18.08
N ALA A 11 6.21 1.06 -17.86
CA ALA A 11 6.53 0.49 -16.57
C ALA A 11 7.94 0.95 -16.15
N THR A 12 8.04 1.56 -14.98
CA THR A 12 9.25 1.48 -14.17
C THR A 12 8.83 0.84 -12.86
N ASP A 13 8.76 -0.48 -12.90
CA ASP A 13 8.87 -1.30 -11.71
C ASP A 13 10.36 -1.44 -11.36
N VAL A 14 10.63 -1.29 -10.06
CA VAL A 14 11.86 -1.54 -9.31
C VAL A 14 13.14 -0.75 -9.67
N THR A 15 13.41 0.29 -8.89
CA THR A 15 14.73 0.46 -8.24
C THR A 15 14.50 0.65 -6.75
N ALA A 16 14.56 -0.45 -6.01
CA ALA A 16 14.91 -0.37 -4.60
C ALA A 16 16.43 -0.14 -4.52
N THR A 17 16.83 0.78 -3.64
CA THR A 17 18.21 1.16 -3.28
C THR A 17 18.84 2.23 -4.18
N ASP A 18 18.84 3.48 -3.73
CA ASP A 18 20.09 4.13 -3.28
C ASP A 18 19.80 5.48 -2.60
N VAL A 19 20.66 5.81 -1.66
CA VAL A 19 20.63 6.93 -0.73
C VAL A 19 21.04 8.23 -1.42
N THR A 20 20.23 9.31 -1.34
CA THR A 20 20.78 10.67 -1.21
C THR A 20 19.73 11.67 -0.75
N ALA A 21 20.11 12.45 0.25
CA ALA A 21 19.37 13.58 0.76
C ALA A 21 19.24 14.70 -0.28
N THR A 22 18.28 15.59 -0.01
CA THR A 22 18.08 16.95 -0.60
C THR A 22 17.12 17.00 -1.78
N ASP A 23 15.83 17.05 -1.48
CA ASP A 23 15.09 18.27 -1.77
C ASP A 23 13.91 18.35 -0.79
N ALA A 24 13.96 19.36 0.08
CA ALA A 24 12.85 19.75 0.92
C ALA A 24 11.77 20.42 0.04
N THR A 25 11.24 19.69 -0.94
CA THR A 25 10.03 20.08 -1.63
C THR A 25 8.90 19.36 -0.92
N GLU A 26 8.33 20.06 0.05
CA GLU A 26 7.09 19.76 0.80
C GLU A 26 6.55 18.33 0.60
N PRO A 27 6.60 17.45 1.61
CA PRO A 27 5.93 16.17 1.49
C PRO A 27 4.46 16.48 1.23
N LYS A 28 3.98 16.15 0.03
CA LYS A 28 2.55 16.24 -0.29
C LYS A 28 1.83 15.21 0.57
N LEU A 29 1.43 15.62 1.77
CA LEU A 29 0.64 14.87 2.73
C LEU A 29 -0.81 14.80 2.21
N GLY A 30 -1.03 13.97 1.19
CA GLY A 30 -2.35 13.75 0.58
C GLY A 30 -2.56 12.30 0.16
N TRP A 31 -3.72 12.02 -0.44
CA TRP A 31 -4.05 10.76 -1.11
C TRP A 31 -3.19 10.62 -2.37
N ASN A 32 -1.96 10.13 -2.18
CA ASN A 32 -1.02 9.82 -3.26
C ASN A 32 -1.06 8.31 -3.55
N ASP A 33 -0.74 7.88 -4.77
CA ASP A 33 -0.68 6.47 -5.18
C ASP A 33 0.21 5.63 -4.24
N TYR A 34 1.26 6.23 -3.69
CA TYR A 34 2.10 5.57 -2.67
C TYR A 34 1.31 5.27 -1.39
N ALA A 35 0.48 6.21 -0.91
CA ALA A 35 -0.37 6.02 0.25
C ALA A 35 -1.45 4.96 -0.01
N GLU A 36 -2.01 4.90 -1.22
CA GLU A 36 -2.96 3.86 -1.62
C GLU A 36 -2.34 2.46 -1.58
N LYS A 37 -1.14 2.30 -2.18
CA LYS A 37 -0.40 1.03 -2.15
C LYS A 37 -0.01 0.63 -0.74
N LEU A 38 0.40 1.59 0.09
CA LEU A 38 0.79 1.35 1.47
C LEU A 38 -0.42 0.92 2.32
N ASN A 39 -1.55 1.61 2.19
CA ASN A 39 -2.81 1.26 2.86
C ASN A 39 -3.30 -0.14 2.43
N GLY A 40 -3.22 -0.47 1.15
CA GLY A 40 -3.55 -1.80 0.65
C GLY A 40 -2.67 -2.91 1.26
N ARG A 41 -1.36 -2.66 1.38
CA ARG A 41 -0.43 -3.60 2.04
C ARG A 41 -0.73 -3.78 3.52
N PHE A 42 -0.98 -2.69 4.23
CA PHE A 42 -1.39 -2.77 5.64
C PHE A 42 -2.70 -3.55 5.81
N ALA A 43 -3.65 -3.38 4.89
CA ALA A 43 -4.90 -4.14 4.91
C ALA A 43 -4.66 -5.65 4.69
N MET A 44 -3.81 -6.04 3.74
CA MET A 44 -3.48 -7.45 3.52
C MET A 44 -2.80 -8.08 4.75
N ILE A 45 -1.83 -7.37 5.35
CA ILE A 45 -1.14 -7.84 6.56
C ILE A 45 -2.10 -7.90 7.74
N GLY A 46 -2.94 -6.87 7.91
CA GLY A 46 -3.94 -6.80 8.97
C GLY A 46 -4.92 -7.98 8.89
N LEU A 47 -5.47 -8.25 7.70
CA LEU A 47 -6.37 -9.38 7.49
C LEU A 47 -5.67 -10.73 7.74
N ALA A 48 -4.47 -10.93 7.19
CA ALA A 48 -3.73 -12.17 7.40
C ALA A 48 -3.38 -12.41 8.87
N THR A 49 -2.98 -11.35 9.59
CA THR A 49 -2.69 -11.42 11.02
C THR A 49 -3.95 -11.70 11.82
N LEU A 50 -5.09 -11.10 11.45
CA LEU A 50 -6.37 -11.33 12.11
C LEU A 50 -6.80 -12.80 11.99
N LEU A 51 -6.73 -13.36 10.78
CA LEU A 51 -7.03 -14.78 10.54
C LEU A 51 -6.08 -15.72 11.29
N LEU A 52 -4.79 -15.38 11.34
CA LEU A 52 -3.80 -16.15 12.09
C LEU A 52 -4.10 -16.13 13.60
N LEU A 53 -4.48 -14.96 14.13
CA LEU A 53 -4.82 -14.79 15.54
C LEU A 53 -6.12 -15.55 15.87
N GLU A 54 -7.12 -15.45 15.01
CA GLU A 54 -8.39 -16.19 15.14
C GLU A 54 -8.14 -17.70 15.16
N PHE A 55 -7.29 -18.20 14.27
CA PHE A 55 -6.91 -19.61 14.24
C PHE A 55 -6.19 -20.06 15.52
N CYS A 56 -5.26 -19.24 16.04
CA CYS A 56 -4.49 -19.54 17.25
C CYS A 56 -5.35 -19.47 18.52
N THR A 57 -6.19 -18.44 18.65
CA THR A 57 -6.99 -18.17 19.86
C THR A 57 -8.33 -18.89 19.85
N ARG A 58 -8.83 -19.32 18.68
CA ARG A 58 -10.18 -19.89 18.49
C ARG A 58 -11.30 -18.96 18.97
N GLN A 59 -11.02 -17.67 19.00
CA GLN A 59 -11.94 -16.63 19.43
C GLN A 59 -11.97 -15.55 18.36
N ASP A 60 -13.15 -15.31 17.82
CA ASP A 60 -13.33 -14.32 16.77
C ASP A 60 -13.07 -12.91 17.29
N PHE A 61 -12.56 -12.06 16.39
CA PHE A 61 -12.44 -10.62 16.66
C PHE A 61 -13.77 -9.99 17.13
N PHE A 62 -14.91 -10.52 16.67
CA PHE A 62 -16.24 -10.09 17.12
C PHE A 62 -16.47 -10.29 18.62
N THR A 63 -15.90 -11.36 19.21
CA THR A 63 -16.00 -11.60 20.65
C THR A 63 -15.26 -10.52 21.45
N TRP A 64 -14.15 -9.98 20.91
CA TRP A 64 -13.45 -8.84 21.50
C TRP A 64 -14.23 -7.52 21.35
N LEU A 65 -15.00 -7.40 20.27
CA LEU A 65 -15.93 -6.28 20.05
C LEU A 65 -17.21 -6.37 20.89
N GLY A 66 -17.36 -7.42 21.72
CA GLY A 66 -18.53 -7.64 22.57
C GLY A 66 -19.78 -8.13 21.84
N LEU A 67 -19.66 -8.42 20.54
CA LEU A 67 -20.72 -9.00 19.74
C LEU A 67 -20.57 -10.53 19.83
N LYS A 68 -21.49 -11.16 20.55
CA LYS A 68 -21.66 -12.63 20.60
C LYS A 68 -22.61 -13.08 19.52
#